data_AF-A0A933BI65-F1
#
_entry.id   AF-A0A933BI65-F1
#
_cell.length_a   1.000
_cell.length_b   1.000
_cell.length_c   1.000
_cell.angle_alpha   90.00
_cell.angle_beta   90.00
_cell.angle_gamma   90.00
#
_symmetry.space_group_name_H-M   'P 1'
#
loop_
_entity.id
_entity.type
_entity.pdbx_description
1 polymer ?
#
loop_
_entity_poly.entity_id
_entity_poly.type
_entity_poly.pdbx_seq_one_letter_code
_entity_poly.pdbx_strand_id
1 'polypeptide(L)'
;MNLSFNIAIESSKQIALFVAPVLVLLSLVAGPAPMTLEFSHLEVTALALSVGAVTLAALNGESNWLEGAMLLALYGMLAVAFYHTTP
;
A
#
# COMPACT_ATOMS: atom_id res chain seq x y z
N MET A 1 -17.43 -10.29 3.04
CA MET A 1 -16.77 -9.06 2.55
C MET A 1 -16.50 -8.06 3.67
N ASN A 2 -17.51 -7.53 4.36
CA ASN A 2 -17.33 -6.43 5.35
C ASN A 2 -16.22 -6.66 6.39
N LEU A 3 -16.18 -7.82 7.06
CA LEU A 3 -15.13 -8.10 8.06
C LEU A 3 -13.74 -8.14 7.41
N SER A 4 -13.57 -8.92 6.35
CA SER A 4 -12.29 -9.07 5.64
C SER A 4 -11.78 -7.76 5.05
N PHE A 5 -12.69 -6.96 4.46
CA PHE A 5 -12.38 -5.66 3.90
C PHE A 5 -11.96 -4.66 4.99
N ASN A 6 -12.73 -4.59 6.09
CA ASN A 6 -12.39 -3.73 7.22
C ASN A 6 -11.05 -4.10 7.84
N ILE A 7 -10.76 -5.40 8.01
CA ILE A 7 -9.44 -5.85 8.50
C ILE A 7 -8.32 -5.37 7.57
N ALA A 8 -8.49 -5.49 6.25
CA ALA A 8 -7.49 -5.03 5.29
C ALA A 8 -7.25 -3.51 5.39
N ILE A 9 -8.32 -2.71 5.37
CA ILE A 9 -8.25 -1.25 5.44
C ILE A 9 -7.67 -0.77 6.78
N GLU A 10 -8.10 -1.33 7.91
CA GLU A 10 -7.56 -0.96 9.22
C GLU A 10 -6.09 -1.36 9.36
N SER A 11 -5.69 -2.52 8.85
CA SER A 11 -4.27 -2.94 8.82
C SER A 11 -3.42 -1.96 8.02
N SER A 12 -3.86 -1.56 6.81
CA SER A 12 -3.15 -0.57 6.00
C SER A 12 -3.04 0.79 6.69
N LYS A 13 -4.11 1.26 7.35
CA LYS A 13 -4.07 2.49 8.13
C LYS A 13 -3.10 2.42 9.31
N GLN A 14 -3.03 1.29 10.01
CA GLN A 14 -2.06 1.09 11.09
C GLN A 14 -0.63 1.17 10.58
N ILE A 15 -0.34 0.57 9.41
CA ILE A 15 0.98 0.67 8.80
C ILE A 15 1.33 2.14 8.51
N ALA A 16 0.41 2.88 7.91
CA ALA A 16 0.63 4.27 7.52
C ALA A 16 0.73 5.25 8.71
N LEU A 17 -0.16 5.12 9.70
CA LEU A 17 -0.31 6.09 10.80
C LEU A 17 0.50 5.73 12.05
N PHE A 18 0.89 4.46 12.21
CA PHE A 18 1.60 4.00 13.39
C PHE A 18 2.95 3.39 13.05
N VAL A 19 2.99 2.35 12.21
CA VAL A 19 4.23 1.61 11.97
C VAL A 19 5.29 2.48 11.31
N ALA A 20 4.98 3.18 10.21
CA ALA A 20 5.96 4.01 9.52
C ALA A 20 6.51 5.16 10.40
N PRO A 21 5.68 5.95 11.11
CA PRO A 21 6.18 6.97 12.04
C PRO A 21 7.04 6.40 13.18
N VAL A 22 6.62 5.26 13.76
CA VAL A 22 7.38 4.60 14.82
C VAL A 22 8.75 4.14 14.30
N LEU A 23 8.82 3.57 13.09
CA LEU A 23 10.09 3.17 12.49
C LEU A 23 11.02 4.37 12.23
N VAL A 24 10.49 5.50 11.78
CA VAL A 24 11.25 6.75 11.62
C VAL A 24 11.84 7.19 12.96
N LEU A 25 11.03 7.23 14.03
CA LEU A 25 11.50 7.64 15.35
C LEU A 25 12.52 6.64 15.94
N LEU A 26 12.29 5.33 15.78
CA LEU A 26 13.20 4.29 16.23
C LEU A 26 14.54 4.32 15.49
N SER A 27 14.53 4.69 14.21
CA SER A 27 15.76 4.82 13.42
C SER A 27 16.73 5.87 13.98
N LEU A 28 16.22 6.90 14.66
CA LEU A 28 17.04 7.94 15.27
C LEU A 28 17.83 7.46 16.49
N VAL A 29 17.35 6.42 17.18
CA VAL A 29 17.95 5.92 18.42
C VAL A 29 18.71 4.62 18.20
N ALA A 30 18.19 3.74 17.34
CA ALA A 30 18.69 2.37 17.17
C ALA A 30 19.01 2.01 15.71
N GLY A 31 18.76 2.90 14.75
CA GLY A 31 19.01 2.65 13.33
C GLY A 31 20.48 2.85 12.93
N PRO A 32 20.97 2.12 11.93
CA PRO A 32 22.30 2.36 11.36
C PRO A 32 22.40 3.72 10.65
N ALA A 33 21.26 4.25 10.17
CA ALA A 33 21.11 5.58 9.61
C ALA A 33 19.67 6.08 9.86
N PRO A 34 19.43 7.42 9.85
CA PRO A 34 18.09 7.97 9.96
C PRO A 34 17.21 7.54 8.78
N MET A 35 16.06 6.94 9.08
CA MET A 35 15.03 6.63 8.09
C MET A 35 14.19 7.88 7.82
N THR A 36 14.07 8.27 6.56
CA THR A 36 13.18 9.34 6.10
C THR A 36 11.94 8.77 5.44
N LEU A 37 10.89 9.58 5.30
CA LEU A 37 9.72 9.26 4.47
C LEU A 37 9.93 9.73 3.02
N GLU A 38 11.15 9.52 2.52
CA GLU A 38 11.52 9.84 1.14
C GLU A 38 11.25 8.61 0.27
N PHE A 39 10.10 8.63 -0.40
CA PHE A 39 9.70 7.59 -1.33
C PHE A 39 10.03 8.00 -2.76
N SER A 40 10.40 7.04 -3.60
CA SER A 40 10.63 7.30 -5.02
C SER A 40 9.34 7.71 -5.73
N HIS A 41 9.46 8.38 -6.88
CA HIS A 41 8.30 8.80 -7.67
C HIS A 41 7.40 7.61 -8.04
N LEU A 42 8.01 6.44 -8.31
CA LEU A 42 7.29 5.21 -8.62
C LEU A 42 6.53 4.67 -7.39
N GLU A 43 7.15 4.69 -6.20
CA GLU A 43 6.50 4.25 -4.96
C GLU A 43 5.27 5.09 -4.62
N VAL A 44 5.40 6.43 -4.70
CA VAL A 44 4.29 7.35 -4.40
C VAL A 44 3.15 7.17 -5.41
N THR A 45 3.47 7.04 -6.69
CA THR A 45 2.45 6.82 -7.74
C THR A 45 1.78 5.45 -7.63
N ALA A 46 2.54 4.38 -7.35
CA ALA A 46 2.00 3.05 -7.10
C ALA A 46 1.08 3.01 -5.88
N LEU A 47 1.46 3.70 -4.79
CA LEU A 47 0.64 3.85 -3.59
C LEU A 47 -0.68 4.56 -3.93
N ALA A 48 -0.60 5.70 -4.64
CA ALA A 48 -1.78 6.48 -5.03
C ALA A 48 -2.73 5.66 -5.94
N LEU A 49 -2.19 4.94 -6.93
CA LEU A 49 -2.97 4.05 -7.79
C LEU A 49 -3.64 2.92 -7.01
N SER A 50 -2.91 2.30 -6.07
CA SER A 50 -3.45 1.21 -5.24
C SER A 50 -4.60 1.68 -4.36
N VAL A 51 -4.41 2.82 -3.66
CA VAL A 51 -5.46 3.41 -2.82
C VAL A 51 -6.67 3.83 -3.66
N GLY A 52 -6.43 4.45 -4.83
CA GLY A 52 -7.48 4.83 -5.76
C GLY A 52 -8.29 3.62 -6.25
N ALA A 53 -7.62 2.57 -6.71
CA ALA A 53 -8.27 1.35 -7.21
C ALA A 53 -9.10 0.65 -6.13
N VAL A 54 -8.57 0.49 -4.92
CA VAL A 54 -9.30 -0.10 -3.79
C VAL A 54 -10.49 0.77 -3.39
N THR A 55 -10.35 2.10 -3.40
CA THR A 55 -11.45 3.02 -3.10
C THR A 55 -12.57 2.89 -4.12
N LEU A 56 -12.23 2.87 -5.42
CA LEU A 56 -13.21 2.68 -6.49
C LEU A 56 -13.93 1.34 -6.40
N ALA A 57 -13.19 0.26 -6.10
CA ALA A 57 -13.78 -1.06 -5.87
C ALA A 57 -14.70 -1.09 -4.63
N ALA A 58 -14.41 -0.28 -3.60
CA ALA A 58 -15.20 -0.22 -2.39
C ALA A 58 -16.48 0.63 -2.52
N LEU A 59 -16.54 1.57 -3.46
CA LEU A 59 -17.69 2.47 -3.64
C LEU A 59 -18.99 1.74 -4.00
N ASN A 60 -18.90 0.62 -4.71
CA ASN A 60 -20.07 -0.13 -5.18
C ASN A 60 -20.74 -0.95 -4.07
N GLY A 61 -20.10 -1.13 -2.90
CA GLY A 61 -20.65 -1.86 -1.74
C GLY A 61 -20.79 -3.38 -1.91
N GLU A 62 -20.73 -3.87 -3.15
CA GLU A 62 -20.68 -5.28 -3.51
C GLU A 62 -19.32 -5.62 -4.10
N SER A 63 -18.98 -6.91 -4.15
CA SER A 63 -17.69 -7.37 -4.66
C SER A 63 -17.85 -8.62 -5.48
N ASN A 64 -17.18 -8.63 -6.63
CA ASN A 64 -17.25 -9.74 -7.56
C ASN A 64 -15.86 -10.33 -7.86
N TRP A 65 -15.84 -11.54 -8.42
CA TRP A 65 -14.59 -12.25 -8.70
C TRP A 65 -13.71 -11.54 -9.74
N LEU A 66 -14.32 -10.84 -10.71
CA LEU A 66 -13.62 -10.08 -11.74
C LEU A 66 -12.97 -8.82 -11.16
N GLU A 67 -13.64 -8.10 -10.25
CA GLU A 67 -13.03 -7.00 -9.49
C GLU A 67 -11.81 -7.48 -8.69
N GLY A 68 -11.94 -8.63 -8.02
CA GLY A 68 -10.81 -9.26 -7.33
C GLY A 68 -9.67 -9.60 -8.29
N ALA A 69 -9.97 -10.16 -9.47
CA ALA A 69 -8.99 -10.47 -10.50
C ALA A 69 -8.32 -9.19 -11.06
N MET A 70 -9.05 -8.09 -11.22
CA MET A 70 -8.52 -6.80 -11.65
C MET A 70 -7.56 -6.20 -10.62
N LEU A 71 -7.89 -6.30 -9.32
CA LEU A 71 -7.00 -5.85 -8.24
C LEU A 71 -5.72 -6.69 -8.19
N LEU A 72 -5.82 -8.00 -8.37
CA LEU A 72 -4.65 -8.89 -8.48
C LEU A 72 -3.81 -8.60 -9.72
N ALA A 73 -4.45 -8.30 -10.86
CA ALA A 73 -3.76 -7.91 -12.08
C ALA A 73 -3.01 -6.58 -11.90
N LEU A 74 -3.63 -5.58 -11.25
CA LEU A 74 -2.97 -4.32 -10.89
C LEU A 74 -1.75 -4.57 -10.01
N TYR A 75 -1.89 -5.39 -8.96
CA TYR A 75 -0.76 -5.77 -8.10
C TYR A 75 0.36 -6.46 -8.89
N GLY A 76 0.02 -7.37 -9.80
CA GLY A 76 0.99 -8.04 -10.68
C GLY A 76 1.72 -7.07 -11.61
N MET A 77 1.02 -6.12 -12.21
CA MET A 77 1.63 -5.08 -13.06
C MET A 77 2.59 -4.20 -12.27
N LEU A 78 2.19 -3.76 -11.07
CA LEU A 78 3.07 -3.00 -10.18
C LEU A 78 4.30 -3.82 -9.78
N ALA A 79 4.12 -5.09 -9.41
CA ALA A 79 5.24 -5.99 -9.06
C ALA A 79 6.25 -6.13 -10.20
N VAL A 80 5.79 -6.27 -11.45
CA VAL A 80 6.68 -6.29 -12.63
C VAL A 80 7.37 -4.93 -12.83
N ALA A 81 6.66 -3.82 -12.63
CA ALA A 81 7.25 -2.49 -12.72
C ALA A 81 8.40 -2.32 -11.71
N PHE A 82 8.16 -2.68 -10.44
CA PHE A 82 9.15 -2.65 -9.37
C PHE A 82 10.32 -3.62 -9.61
N TYR A 83 10.08 -4.79 -10.19
CA TYR A 83 11.15 -5.73 -10.52
C TYR A 83 12.18 -5.15 -11.51
N HIS A 84 11.72 -4.29 -12.43
CA HIS A 84 12.57 -3.65 -13.43
C HIS A 84 13.13 -2.29 -13.01
N THR A 85 12.61 -1.68 -11.94
CA THR A 85 13.18 -0.44 -11.40
C THR A 85 14.20 -0.78 -10.32
N THR A 86 15.48 -0.51 -10.59
CA THR A 86 16.54 -0.59 -9.59
C THR A 86 16.26 0.40 -8.45
N PRO A 87 16.45 0.00 -7.18
CA PRO A 87 16.31 0.89 -6.03
C PRO A 87 17.33 2.03 -6.05
#